data_AF-A0A5C7LHM5-F1
#
_entry.id   AF-A0A5C7LHM5-F1
#
_cell.length_a   1.000
_cell.length_b   1.000
_cell.length_c   1.000
_cell.angle_alpha   90.00
_cell.angle_beta   90.00
_cell.angle_gamma   90.00
#
_symmetry.space_group_name_H-M   'P 1'
#
loop_
_entity.id
_entity.type
_entity.pdbx_description
1 polymer ?
#
loop_
_entity_poly.entity_id
_entity_poly.type
_entity_poly.pdbx_seq_one_letter_code
_entity_poly.pdbx_strand_id
1 'polypeptide(L)'
;MKCYIIRKNANFKATVALIGNDLSITIHPRAEGEQERTRVVNLDALRSRPDFGDHALFTIYDQVCTNSAGVNPNVFENVSNLYAATIATKMDPGAYHRSVVQLFPMAAIYVPLADSPVSDWAIAVNCGPEDDEFNEITLGDGLERLDGVSIPTTGELLVFPVVKFSGSSAVIAPNGDVQVDFHLEAADGSVITSTEADVYLDTTGGYLTKKRIRTSGGQGSVVFRAEGLQSGDVVKIKCGFKHFSGTDDFMVTVE
;
A
#
# COMPACT_ATOMS: atom_id res chain seq x y z
N MET A 1 7.06 14.30 -6.63
CA MET A 1 6.79 12.91 -6.21
C MET A 1 8.01 12.37 -5.48
N LYS A 2 7.82 11.66 -4.36
CA LYS A 2 8.93 11.10 -3.58
C LYS A 2 9.45 9.79 -4.21
N CYS A 3 10.76 9.62 -4.27
CA CYS A 3 11.42 8.41 -4.76
C CYS A 3 12.38 7.88 -3.69
N TYR A 4 12.01 6.76 -3.10
CA TYR A 4 12.75 6.07 -2.06
C TYR A 4 13.75 5.08 -2.65
N ILE A 5 15.00 5.17 -2.23
CA ILE A 5 16.06 4.25 -2.67
C ILE A 5 16.33 3.23 -1.57
N ILE A 6 16.07 1.96 -1.90
CA ILE A 6 16.12 0.84 -0.96
C ILE A 6 17.24 -0.10 -1.40
N ARG A 7 18.30 -0.16 -0.58
CA ARG A 7 19.55 -0.86 -0.86
C ARG A 7 19.53 -2.29 -0.30
N LYS A 8 18.75 -3.20 -0.89
CA LYS A 8 18.54 -4.56 -0.34
C LYS A 8 18.62 -5.74 -1.32
N ASN A 9 18.22 -5.61 -2.58
CA ASN A 9 17.77 -6.80 -3.33
C ASN A 9 18.45 -7.09 -4.67
N ALA A 10 18.66 -6.11 -5.55
CA ALA A 10 19.04 -6.38 -6.94
C ALA A 10 20.15 -5.44 -7.41
N ASN A 11 21.24 -5.99 -7.97
CA ASN A 11 22.34 -5.18 -8.46
C ASN A 11 22.04 -4.62 -9.86
N PHE A 12 21.67 -3.33 -9.94
CA PHE A 12 21.43 -2.65 -11.21
C PHE A 12 21.59 -1.13 -11.11
N LYS A 13 22.02 -0.54 -12.23
CA LYS A 13 22.07 0.90 -12.45
C LYS A 13 20.83 1.31 -13.25
N ALA A 14 20.16 2.38 -12.84
CA ALA A 14 18.99 2.87 -13.54
C ALA A 14 18.83 4.39 -13.48
N THR A 15 18.12 4.92 -14.48
CA THR A 15 17.56 6.27 -14.47
C THR A 15 16.05 6.19 -14.26
N VAL A 16 15.54 6.94 -13.30
CA VAL A 16 14.10 7.07 -13.04
C VAL A 16 13.67 8.48 -13.42
N ALA A 17 12.68 8.61 -14.29
CA ALA A 17 12.19 9.90 -14.75
C ALA A 17 10.66 9.95 -14.72
N LEU A 18 10.12 11.12 -14.42
CA LEU A 18 8.69 11.40 -14.49
C LEU A 18 8.45 12.46 -15.58
N ILE A 19 7.82 12.08 -16.68
CA ILE A 19 7.52 12.99 -17.79
C ILE A 19 6.01 13.08 -17.94
N GLY A 20 5.42 14.18 -17.46
CA GLY A 20 3.97 14.27 -17.30
C GLY A 20 3.45 13.20 -16.34
N ASN A 21 2.66 12.27 -16.87
CA ASN A 21 2.10 11.15 -16.10
C ASN A 21 2.84 9.82 -16.31
N ASP A 22 3.87 9.80 -17.15
CA ASP A 22 4.61 8.59 -17.46
C ASP A 22 5.83 8.49 -16.54
N LEU A 23 5.82 7.46 -15.69
CA LEU A 23 6.99 7.04 -14.93
C LEU A 23 7.83 6.11 -15.79
N SER A 24 9.04 6.54 -16.11
CA SER A 24 10.04 5.75 -16.84
C SER A 24 11.13 5.25 -15.89
N ILE A 25 11.46 3.97 -15.96
CA ILE A 25 12.62 3.36 -15.32
C ILE A 25 13.47 2.72 -16.41
N THR A 26 14.62 3.33 -16.68
CA THR A 26 15.58 2.89 -17.69
C THR A 26 16.76 2.20 -17.01
N ILE A 27 16.90 0.91 -17.25
CA ILE A 27 17.94 0.04 -16.69
C ILE A 27 19.12 0.03 -17.64
N HIS A 28 20.28 0.37 -17.10
CA HIS A 28 21.53 0.49 -17.86
C HIS A 28 22.26 -0.86 -17.95
N PRO A 29 22.91 -1.16 -19.09
CA PRO A 29 23.78 -2.32 -19.24
C PRO A 29 24.87 -2.37 -18.17
N ARG A 30 25.16 -3.56 -17.63
CA ARG A 30 26.25 -3.80 -16.67
C ARG A 30 27.49 -4.41 -17.32
N ALA A 31 27.34 -4.99 -18.50
CA ALA A 31 28.42 -5.65 -19.23
C ALA A 31 28.27 -5.45 -20.75
N GLU A 32 29.37 -5.66 -21.47
CA GLU A 32 29.39 -5.65 -22.92
C GLU A 32 28.41 -6.71 -23.47
N GLY A 33 27.48 -6.28 -24.34
CA GLY A 33 26.43 -7.13 -24.91
C GLY A 33 25.08 -7.10 -24.18
N GLU A 34 24.99 -6.51 -22.97
CA GLU A 34 23.69 -6.20 -22.38
C GLU A 34 23.04 -4.99 -23.08
N GLN A 35 21.72 -5.03 -23.29
CA GLN A 35 20.96 -3.92 -23.85
C GLN A 35 20.25 -3.13 -22.76
N GLU A 36 20.15 -1.81 -22.98
CA GLU A 36 19.30 -0.93 -22.18
C GLU A 36 17.84 -1.40 -22.27
N ARG A 37 17.16 -1.38 -21.13
CA ARG A 37 15.73 -1.73 -21.05
C ARG A 37 14.98 -0.63 -20.35
N THR A 38 13.89 -0.17 -20.94
CA THR A 38 13.04 0.86 -20.36
C THR A 38 11.66 0.31 -20.05
N ARG A 39 11.21 0.52 -18.81
CA ARG A 39 9.84 0.27 -18.35
C ARG A 39 9.12 1.59 -18.19
N VAL A 40 8.00 1.78 -18.89
CA VAL A 40 7.15 2.97 -18.77
C VAL A 40 5.82 2.57 -18.16
N VAL A 41 5.40 3.28 -17.12
CA VAL A 41 4.09 3.12 -16.48
C VAL A 41 3.37 4.45 -16.50
N ASN A 42 2.23 4.50 -17.19
CA ASN A 42 1.34 5.65 -17.13
C ASN A 42 0.58 5.63 -15.79
N LEU A 43 0.89 6.59 -14.92
CA LEU A 43 0.39 6.63 -13.55
C LEU A 43 -1.12 6.90 -13.49
N ASP A 44 -1.63 7.79 -14.34
CA ASP A 44 -3.07 8.08 -14.37
C ASP A 44 -3.88 6.92 -14.94
N ALA A 45 -3.33 6.16 -15.88
CA ALA A 45 -3.98 4.95 -16.40
C ALA A 45 -4.22 3.91 -15.29
N LEU A 46 -3.39 3.90 -14.23
CA LEU A 46 -3.61 3.00 -13.09
C LEU A 46 -4.97 3.24 -12.43
N ARG A 47 -5.51 4.46 -12.45
CA ARG A 47 -6.82 4.80 -11.86
C ARG A 47 -7.98 4.04 -12.50
N SER A 48 -7.83 3.65 -13.77
CA SER A 48 -8.86 2.91 -14.51
C SER A 48 -8.89 1.41 -14.18
N ARG A 49 -7.91 0.91 -13.41
CA ARG A 49 -7.80 -0.52 -13.12
C ARG A 49 -8.82 -0.96 -12.06
N PRO A 50 -9.36 -2.19 -12.15
CA PRO A 50 -10.31 -2.71 -11.17
C PRO A 50 -9.70 -2.97 -9.78
N ASP A 51 -8.38 -3.12 -9.72
CA ASP A 51 -7.60 -3.28 -8.49
C ASP A 51 -7.05 -1.94 -7.96
N PHE A 52 -7.42 -0.80 -8.55
CA PHE A 52 -7.07 0.52 -8.03
C PHE A 52 -7.99 0.91 -6.85
N GLY A 53 -7.43 1.63 -5.89
CA GLY A 53 -8.16 2.13 -4.72
C GLY A 53 -7.24 2.79 -3.70
N ASP A 54 -7.82 3.17 -2.56
CA ASP A 54 -7.07 3.69 -1.43
C ASP A 54 -6.03 2.67 -0.95
N HIS A 55 -4.85 3.16 -0.57
CA HIS A 55 -3.74 2.35 -0.08
C HIS A 55 -3.31 1.24 -1.06
N ALA A 56 -3.12 1.59 -2.34
CA ALA A 56 -2.68 0.64 -3.37
C ALA A 56 -1.15 0.62 -3.53
N LEU A 57 -0.61 -0.56 -3.86
CA LEU A 57 0.82 -0.80 -4.04
C LEU A 57 1.08 -1.57 -5.33
N PHE A 58 1.47 -0.88 -6.38
CA PHE A 58 1.73 -1.47 -7.69
C PHE A 58 3.20 -1.86 -7.83
N THR A 59 3.48 -3.13 -8.10
CA THR A 59 4.84 -3.66 -8.21
C THR A 59 5.31 -3.73 -9.66
N ILE A 60 6.59 -3.40 -9.87
CA ILE A 60 7.29 -3.45 -11.15
C ILE A 60 8.46 -4.43 -11.01
N TYR A 61 8.52 -5.38 -11.93
CA TYR A 61 9.58 -6.39 -12.00
C TYR A 61 10.38 -6.23 -13.29
N ASP A 62 11.63 -6.68 -13.26
CA ASP A 62 12.49 -6.77 -14.43
C ASP A 62 13.42 -7.99 -14.30
N GLN A 63 14.10 -8.34 -15.39
CA GLN A 63 15.11 -9.40 -15.41
C GLN A 63 16.31 -9.12 -14.49
N VAL A 64 16.56 -7.86 -14.07
CA VAL A 64 17.58 -7.58 -13.04
C VAL A 64 17.19 -8.05 -11.64
N CYS A 65 15.91 -8.36 -11.40
CA CYS A 65 15.46 -8.86 -10.11
C CYS A 65 16.11 -10.22 -9.78
N THR A 66 16.48 -10.41 -8.51
CA THR A 66 17.01 -11.68 -8.00
C THR A 66 16.00 -12.82 -8.21
N ASN A 67 16.44 -13.93 -8.80
CA ASN A 67 15.65 -15.11 -9.23
C ASN A 67 14.83 -14.94 -10.52
N SER A 68 15.08 -13.91 -11.33
CA SER A 68 14.37 -13.67 -12.59
C SER A 68 14.42 -14.80 -13.63
N ALA A 69 15.44 -15.65 -13.60
CA ALA A 69 15.60 -16.73 -14.59
C ALA A 69 14.56 -17.86 -14.46
N GLY A 70 13.95 -18.03 -13.29
CA GLY A 70 13.04 -19.15 -12.99
C GLY A 70 11.56 -18.82 -13.02
N VAL A 71 11.19 -17.56 -13.30
CA VAL A 71 9.80 -17.08 -13.19
C VAL A 71 9.13 -16.97 -14.55
N ASN A 72 7.79 -16.92 -14.55
CA ASN A 72 7.01 -16.70 -15.75
C ASN A 72 7.34 -15.31 -16.36
N PRO A 73 7.81 -15.23 -17.62
CA PRO A 73 8.20 -13.97 -18.26
C PRO A 73 7.10 -12.89 -18.26
N ASN A 74 5.83 -13.28 -18.24
CA ASN A 74 4.71 -12.34 -18.19
C ASN A 74 4.74 -11.46 -16.92
N VAL A 75 5.44 -11.86 -15.86
CA VAL A 75 5.60 -11.03 -14.66
C VAL A 75 6.33 -9.72 -14.97
N PHE A 76 7.22 -9.73 -15.97
CA PHE A 76 7.99 -8.55 -16.38
C PHE A 76 7.17 -7.61 -17.25
N GLU A 77 6.07 -8.07 -17.84
CA GLU A 77 5.20 -7.22 -18.66
C GLU A 77 4.16 -6.50 -17.81
N ASN A 78 3.77 -7.08 -16.68
CA ASN A 78 2.67 -6.60 -15.86
C ASN A 78 3.10 -5.69 -14.71
N VAL A 79 2.21 -4.75 -14.38
CA VAL A 79 2.23 -4.00 -13.13
C VAL A 79 1.07 -4.51 -12.28
N SER A 80 1.34 -5.05 -11.10
CA SER A 80 0.33 -5.74 -10.28
C SER A 80 0.16 -5.07 -8.93
N ASN A 81 -1.10 -4.86 -8.49
CA ASN A 81 -1.36 -4.41 -7.13
C ASN A 81 -1.09 -5.55 -6.13
N LEU A 82 -0.02 -5.40 -5.35
CA LEU A 82 0.45 -6.39 -4.40
C LEU A 82 -0.59 -6.68 -3.33
N TYR A 83 -1.25 -5.66 -2.78
CA TYR A 83 -2.25 -5.85 -1.73
C TYR A 83 -3.50 -6.57 -2.24
N ALA A 84 -3.92 -6.27 -3.47
CA ALA A 84 -5.01 -7.01 -4.11
C ALA A 84 -4.65 -8.48 -4.31
N ALA A 85 -3.41 -8.77 -4.71
CA ALA A 85 -2.93 -10.15 -4.91
C ALA A 85 -2.81 -10.93 -3.57
N THR A 86 -2.36 -10.28 -2.51
CA THR A 86 -2.14 -10.92 -1.20
C THR A 86 -3.44 -11.26 -0.46
N ILE A 87 -4.54 -10.55 -0.72
CA ILE A 87 -5.84 -10.87 -0.11
C ILE A 87 -6.31 -12.27 -0.48
N ALA A 88 -6.16 -12.64 -1.77
CA ALA A 88 -6.60 -13.94 -2.25
C ALA A 88 -5.85 -15.09 -1.56
N THR A 89 -4.57 -14.87 -1.22
CA THR A 89 -3.72 -15.88 -0.56
C THR A 89 -3.69 -15.76 0.96
N LYS A 90 -4.18 -14.65 1.53
CA LYS A 90 -4.07 -14.29 2.95
C LYS A 90 -2.62 -14.28 3.47
N MET A 91 -1.65 -14.10 2.58
CA MET A 91 -0.23 -14.02 2.94
C MET A 91 0.17 -12.58 3.22
N ASP A 92 1.16 -12.38 4.08
CA ASP A 92 1.84 -11.10 4.11
C ASP A 92 2.58 -10.86 2.78
N PRO A 93 2.74 -9.59 2.34
CA PRO A 93 3.39 -9.28 1.06
C PRO A 93 4.78 -9.89 0.89
N GLY A 94 5.56 -9.99 1.96
CA GLY A 94 6.89 -10.62 1.93
C GLY A 94 6.83 -12.11 1.66
N ALA A 95 5.94 -12.83 2.35
CA ALA A 95 5.71 -14.25 2.11
C ALA A 95 5.16 -14.51 0.71
N TYR A 96 4.29 -13.63 0.20
CA TYR A 96 3.76 -13.73 -1.15
C TYR A 96 4.89 -13.64 -2.21
N HIS A 97 5.79 -12.66 -2.08
CA HIS A 97 6.95 -12.55 -2.96
C HIS A 97 7.88 -13.77 -2.88
N ARG A 98 8.14 -14.30 -1.68
CA ARG A 98 9.03 -15.45 -1.49
C ARG A 98 8.45 -16.77 -2.01
N SER A 99 7.16 -16.99 -1.85
CA SER A 99 6.55 -18.30 -2.09
C SER A 99 5.73 -18.40 -3.38
N VAL A 100 5.04 -17.32 -3.76
CA VAL A 100 4.15 -17.32 -4.93
C VAL A 100 4.83 -16.73 -6.15
N VAL A 101 5.34 -15.49 -6.04
CA VAL A 101 6.00 -14.82 -7.17
C VAL A 101 7.43 -15.34 -7.36
N GLN A 102 8.08 -15.73 -6.26
CA GLN A 102 9.49 -16.11 -6.19
C GLN A 102 10.45 -15.04 -6.74
N LEU A 103 10.00 -13.78 -6.72
CA LEU A 103 10.69 -12.62 -7.25
C LEU A 103 10.40 -11.41 -6.35
N PHE A 104 11.44 -10.64 -6.05
CA PHE A 104 11.29 -9.34 -5.39
C PHE A 104 11.18 -8.22 -6.44
N PRO A 105 10.32 -7.22 -6.23
CA PRO A 105 10.08 -6.18 -7.21
C PRO A 105 11.28 -5.26 -7.30
N MET A 106 11.64 -4.85 -8.51
CA MET A 106 12.68 -3.85 -8.75
C MET A 106 12.21 -2.48 -8.27
N ALA A 107 10.94 -2.16 -8.50
CA ALA A 107 10.34 -0.92 -8.04
C ALA A 107 8.88 -1.13 -7.63
N ALA A 108 8.36 -0.19 -6.86
CA ALA A 108 6.96 -0.18 -6.47
C ALA A 108 6.40 1.25 -6.48
N ILE A 109 5.17 1.41 -6.94
CA ILE A 109 4.42 2.67 -6.95
C ILE A 109 3.40 2.61 -5.82
N TYR A 110 3.43 3.62 -4.96
CA TYR A 110 2.60 3.76 -3.77
C TYR A 110 1.53 4.81 -4.02
N VAL A 111 0.27 4.40 -3.92
CA VAL A 111 -0.89 5.28 -4.03
C VAL A 111 -1.49 5.44 -2.64
N PRO A 112 -1.33 6.61 -1.98
CA PRO A 112 -1.77 6.79 -0.60
C PRO A 112 -3.30 6.69 -0.50
N LEU A 113 -4.04 7.54 -1.22
CA LEU A 113 -5.49 7.51 -1.34
C LEU A 113 -5.88 7.58 -2.81
N ALA A 114 -7.04 7.03 -3.17
CA ALA A 114 -7.53 6.97 -4.54
C ALA A 114 -7.67 8.38 -5.15
N ASP A 115 -8.05 9.37 -4.35
CA ASP A 115 -8.26 10.75 -4.79
C ASP A 115 -6.98 11.59 -4.73
N SER A 116 -5.88 11.09 -4.15
CA SER A 116 -4.63 11.83 -4.09
C SER A 116 -4.11 12.13 -5.49
N PRO A 117 -3.64 13.37 -5.77
CA PRO A 117 -2.98 13.68 -7.03
C PRO A 117 -1.70 12.85 -7.17
N VAL A 118 -1.26 12.63 -8.41
CA VAL A 118 -0.04 11.86 -8.71
C VAL A 118 1.19 12.46 -8.01
N SER A 119 1.23 13.77 -7.79
CA SER A 119 2.32 14.44 -7.04
C SER A 119 2.55 13.87 -5.64
N ASP A 120 1.48 13.37 -5.01
CA ASP A 120 1.46 12.87 -3.63
C ASP A 120 1.76 11.37 -3.55
N TRP A 121 1.80 10.69 -4.71
CA TRP A 121 2.22 9.30 -4.77
C TRP A 121 3.73 9.20 -4.50
N ALA A 122 4.19 7.98 -4.26
CA ALA A 122 5.61 7.71 -4.07
C ALA A 122 6.05 6.51 -4.90
N ILE A 123 7.36 6.42 -5.12
CA ILE A 123 7.99 5.26 -5.76
C ILE A 123 9.07 4.75 -4.82
N ALA A 124 9.24 3.44 -4.72
CA ALA A 124 10.43 2.83 -4.14
C ALA A 124 11.19 2.07 -5.21
N VAL A 125 12.52 2.16 -5.18
CA VAL A 125 13.44 1.43 -6.05
C VAL A 125 14.31 0.53 -5.18
N ASN A 126 14.20 -0.78 -5.39
CA ASN A 126 14.90 -1.82 -4.64
C ASN A 126 16.18 -2.25 -5.38
N CYS A 127 17.26 -1.51 -5.20
CA CYS A 127 18.58 -1.81 -5.76
C CYS A 127 19.49 -2.50 -4.73
N GLY A 128 20.73 -2.81 -5.10
CA GLY A 128 21.72 -3.44 -4.24
C GLY A 128 22.44 -2.43 -3.35
N PRO A 129 23.43 -2.89 -2.56
CA PRO A 129 24.23 -2.04 -1.67
C PRO A 129 24.98 -0.93 -2.43
N GLU A 130 25.22 0.20 -1.78
CA GLU A 130 25.85 1.39 -2.39
C GLU A 130 27.33 1.19 -2.74
N ASP A 131 28.00 0.23 -2.11
CA ASP A 131 29.45 -0.02 -2.30
C ASP A 131 29.80 -0.65 -3.67
N ASP A 132 28.80 -0.83 -4.54
CA ASP A 132 28.94 -1.40 -5.87
C ASP A 132 28.55 -0.35 -6.93
N GLU A 133 29.48 -0.03 -7.84
CA GLU A 133 29.29 0.93 -8.93
C GLU A 133 28.09 0.59 -9.83
N PHE A 134 27.67 -0.68 -9.81
CA PHE A 134 26.52 -1.18 -10.54
C PHE A 134 25.18 -0.97 -9.80
N ASN A 135 25.14 -0.15 -8.74
CA ASN A 135 23.92 0.19 -7.99
C ASN A 135 23.54 1.68 -8.08
N GLU A 136 24.07 2.44 -9.03
CA GLU A 136 23.73 3.86 -9.15
C GLU A 136 22.28 4.07 -9.62
N ILE A 137 21.51 4.86 -8.87
CA ILE A 137 20.16 5.30 -9.27
C ILE A 137 20.19 6.81 -9.51
N THR A 138 19.96 7.21 -10.76
CA THR A 138 19.84 8.61 -11.17
C THR A 138 18.36 8.99 -11.23
N LEU A 139 17.98 10.13 -10.63
CA LEU A 139 16.62 10.65 -10.71
C LEU A 139 16.56 11.84 -11.66
N GLY A 140 15.52 11.88 -12.51
CA GLY A 140 15.16 13.04 -13.31
C GLY A 140 14.38 14.08 -12.52
N ASP A 141 14.06 15.20 -13.17
CA ASP A 141 13.34 16.32 -12.57
C ASP A 141 11.96 15.91 -12.03
N GLY A 142 11.52 16.57 -10.95
CA GLY A 142 10.22 16.33 -10.31
C GLY A 142 10.18 15.15 -9.34
N LEU A 143 11.29 14.39 -9.23
CA LEU A 143 11.48 13.33 -8.24
C LEU A 143 12.38 13.81 -7.10
N GLU A 144 11.90 13.62 -5.87
CA GLU A 144 12.67 13.90 -4.65
C GLU A 144 13.33 12.61 -4.17
N ARG A 145 14.66 12.58 -4.08
CA ARG A 145 15.42 11.42 -3.58
C ARG A 145 15.30 11.31 -2.07
N LEU A 146 14.93 10.13 -1.57
CA LEU A 146 14.93 9.79 -0.16
C LEU A 146 15.67 8.46 0.07
N ASP A 147 16.86 8.53 0.66
CA ASP A 147 17.67 7.36 1.00
C ASP A 147 17.33 6.81 2.41
N GLY A 148 17.59 5.53 2.64
CA GLY A 148 17.66 4.97 4.00
C GLY A 148 16.33 4.60 4.65
N VAL A 149 15.19 4.82 3.99
CA VAL A 149 13.92 4.26 4.44
C VAL A 149 13.82 2.85 3.88
N SER A 150 13.95 1.84 4.75
CA SER A 150 13.45 0.51 4.43
C SER A 150 11.93 0.64 4.32
N ILE A 151 11.39 0.97 3.15
CA ILE A 151 10.00 0.67 2.86
C ILE A 151 10.01 -0.80 2.57
N PRO A 152 9.57 -1.63 3.53
CA PRO A 152 9.61 -3.02 3.24
C PRO A 152 8.66 -3.23 2.06
N THR A 153 9.09 -4.06 1.12
CA THR A 153 8.17 -4.88 0.33
C THR A 153 7.25 -5.76 1.20
N THR A 154 7.25 -5.55 2.54
CA THR A 154 6.41 -6.10 3.60
C THR A 154 5.54 -5.07 4.35
N GLY A 155 5.44 -3.80 3.93
CA GLY A 155 4.36 -2.90 4.39
C GLY A 155 4.51 -2.19 5.75
N GLU A 156 5.72 -1.87 6.22
CA GLU A 156 5.85 -0.99 7.40
C GLU A 156 5.63 0.48 7.01
N LEU A 157 4.39 0.94 7.26
CA LEU A 157 3.89 2.18 7.87
C LEU A 157 4.51 3.57 7.60
N LEU A 158 5.71 3.72 7.04
CA LEU A 158 6.40 5.03 7.04
C LEU A 158 5.85 6.05 6.02
N VAL A 159 4.90 5.68 5.16
CA VAL A 159 4.43 6.57 4.08
C VAL A 159 2.92 6.58 3.86
N PHE A 160 2.19 5.62 4.43
CA PHE A 160 0.77 5.46 4.11
C PHE A 160 -0.13 6.09 5.15
N PRO A 161 -1.22 6.76 4.70
CA PRO A 161 -2.35 7.03 5.57
C PRO A 161 -2.90 5.74 6.16
N VAL A 162 -3.35 5.82 7.41
CA VAL A 162 -4.08 4.75 8.09
C VAL A 162 -5.46 5.25 8.49
N VAL A 163 -6.39 4.32 8.75
CA VAL A 163 -7.66 4.65 9.39
C VAL A 163 -7.52 4.38 10.88
N LYS A 164 -7.90 5.35 11.71
CA LYS A 164 -7.88 5.26 13.17
C LYS A 164 -9.25 5.50 13.75
N PHE A 165 -9.62 4.72 14.76
CA PHE A 165 -10.81 5.01 15.54
C PHE A 165 -10.53 6.19 16.48
N SER A 166 -11.53 7.04 16.71
CA SER A 166 -11.42 8.18 17.63
C SER A 166 -11.41 7.75 19.11
N GLY A 167 -11.74 6.49 19.38
CA GLY A 167 -11.58 5.83 20.68
C GLY A 167 -11.15 4.38 20.49
N SER A 168 -10.88 3.67 21.58
CA SER A 168 -10.43 2.27 21.53
C SER A 168 -11.50 1.26 21.94
N SER A 169 -12.53 1.70 22.67
CA SER A 169 -13.57 0.81 23.17
C SER A 169 -14.87 1.50 23.57
N ALA A 170 -15.93 0.71 23.70
CA ALA A 170 -17.19 1.10 24.32
C ALA A 170 -17.78 -0.06 25.13
N VAL A 171 -18.60 0.28 26.13
CA VAL A 171 -19.43 -0.65 26.88
C VAL A 171 -20.89 -0.31 26.60
N ILE A 172 -21.69 -1.31 26.21
CA ILE A 172 -23.11 -1.13 25.87
C ILE A 172 -23.98 -2.23 26.45
N ALA A 173 -25.27 -1.94 26.64
CA ALA A 173 -26.24 -2.94 27.06
C ALA A 173 -26.49 -4.01 25.99
N PRO A 174 -26.98 -5.21 26.36
CA PRO A 174 -27.47 -6.20 25.39
C PRO A 174 -28.49 -5.60 24.42
N ASN A 175 -28.33 -5.88 23.12
CA ASN A 175 -29.09 -5.25 22.01
C ASN A 175 -28.99 -3.70 21.93
N GLY A 176 -28.09 -3.08 22.69
CA GLY A 176 -27.77 -1.66 22.58
C GLY A 176 -27.00 -1.35 21.30
N ASP A 177 -26.78 -0.06 21.08
CA ASP A 177 -25.98 0.44 19.97
C ASP A 177 -24.94 1.46 20.43
N VAL A 178 -23.92 1.66 19.59
CA VAL A 178 -22.90 2.68 19.79
C VAL A 178 -22.48 3.26 18.44
N GLN A 179 -22.36 4.58 18.39
CA GLN A 179 -21.70 5.24 17.28
C GLN A 179 -20.19 5.14 17.46
N VAL A 180 -19.51 4.66 16.44
CA VAL A 180 -18.05 4.51 16.38
C VAL A 180 -17.53 5.46 15.32
N ASP A 181 -16.77 6.45 15.76
CA ASP A 181 -16.15 7.45 14.91
C ASP A 181 -14.72 7.05 14.54
N PHE A 182 -14.29 7.40 13.33
CA PHE A 182 -12.95 7.17 12.82
C PHE A 182 -12.48 8.32 11.93
N HIS A 183 -11.17 8.39 11.71
CA HIS A 183 -10.54 9.40 10.88
C HIS A 183 -9.34 8.83 10.11
N LEU A 184 -8.90 9.55 9.09
CA LEU A 184 -7.66 9.31 8.37
C LEU A 184 -6.50 9.97 9.11
N GLU A 185 -5.42 9.23 9.30
CA GLU A 185 -4.19 9.68 9.95
C GLU A 185 -3.01 9.48 8.98
N ALA A 186 -2.19 10.50 8.81
CA ALA A 186 -0.96 10.41 8.02
C ALA A 186 0.14 9.66 8.78
N ALA A 187 1.24 9.31 8.10
CA ALA A 187 2.33 8.55 8.71
C ALA A 187 3.02 9.28 9.89
N ASP A 188 2.87 10.60 10.01
CA ASP A 188 3.38 11.41 11.12
C ASP A 188 2.40 11.55 12.30
N GLY A 189 1.24 10.88 12.23
CA GLY A 189 0.19 10.96 13.24
C GLY A 189 -0.77 12.13 13.08
N SER A 190 -0.60 12.98 12.06
CA SER A 190 -1.50 14.10 11.82
C SER A 190 -2.82 13.64 11.18
N VAL A 191 -3.94 14.25 11.60
CA VAL A 191 -5.26 13.95 11.01
C VAL A 191 -5.35 14.56 9.61
N ILE A 192 -5.69 13.74 8.63
CA ILE A 192 -5.92 14.18 7.26
C ILE A 192 -7.36 14.68 7.16
N THR A 193 -7.53 15.93 6.71
CA THR A 193 -8.85 16.57 6.54
C THR A 193 -9.12 17.09 5.13
N SER A 194 -8.11 17.06 4.26
CA SER A 194 -8.15 17.63 2.91
C SER A 194 -8.57 16.67 1.82
N THR A 195 -8.66 15.37 2.12
CA THR A 195 -8.84 14.30 1.14
C THR A 195 -9.77 13.24 1.70
N GLU A 196 -10.54 12.58 0.83
CA GLU A 196 -11.46 11.53 1.21
C GLU A 196 -10.96 10.13 0.83
N ALA A 197 -11.42 9.12 1.56
CA ALA A 197 -11.11 7.72 1.34
C ALA A 197 -12.34 6.83 1.51
N ASP A 198 -12.40 5.70 0.80
CA ASP A 198 -13.34 4.64 1.08
C ASP A 198 -12.81 3.74 2.20
N VAL A 199 -13.40 3.88 3.38
CA VAL A 199 -13.08 3.06 4.56
C VAL A 199 -13.96 1.82 4.59
N TYR A 200 -13.33 0.67 4.80
CA TYR A 200 -13.96 -0.63 4.93
C TYR A 200 -13.91 -1.08 6.39
N LEU A 201 -15.06 -1.51 6.89
CA LEU A 201 -15.22 -1.96 8.27
C LEU A 201 -15.72 -3.40 8.31
N ASP A 202 -15.20 -4.16 9.27
CA ASP A 202 -15.64 -5.52 9.55
C ASP A 202 -15.83 -5.72 11.06
N THR A 203 -16.65 -6.70 11.44
CA THR A 203 -16.92 -6.98 12.85
C THR A 203 -16.98 -8.48 13.12
N THR A 204 -16.49 -8.90 14.28
CA THR A 204 -16.46 -10.32 14.68
C THR A 204 -17.80 -10.83 15.20
N GLY A 205 -18.76 -9.94 15.49
CA GLY A 205 -20.09 -10.26 16.00
C GLY A 205 -21.02 -9.04 15.94
N GLY A 206 -22.31 -9.20 16.20
CA GLY A 206 -23.28 -8.11 16.07
C GLY A 206 -23.43 -7.60 14.63
N TYR A 207 -23.85 -6.34 14.48
CA TYR A 207 -24.17 -5.76 13.18
C TYR A 207 -23.64 -4.33 13.02
N LEU A 208 -22.99 -4.06 11.88
CA LEU A 208 -22.63 -2.72 11.44
C LEU A 208 -23.66 -2.21 10.42
N THR A 209 -24.21 -1.02 10.65
CA THR A 209 -25.17 -0.39 9.74
C THR A 209 -24.63 -0.14 8.33
N LYS A 210 -23.31 0.02 8.19
CA LYS A 210 -22.59 0.10 6.91
C LYS A 210 -21.24 -0.60 7.07
N LYS A 211 -20.77 -1.24 5.99
CA LYS A 211 -19.42 -1.86 5.93
C LYS A 211 -18.44 -1.10 5.04
N ARG A 212 -18.94 -0.12 4.28
CA ARG A 212 -18.13 0.80 3.47
C ARG A 212 -18.65 2.21 3.68
N ILE A 213 -17.75 3.12 4.00
CA ILE A 213 -18.06 4.52 4.26
C ILE A 213 -17.01 5.37 3.56
N ARG A 214 -17.48 6.26 2.68
CA ARG A 214 -16.66 7.34 2.16
C ARG A 214 -16.53 8.40 3.24
N THR A 215 -15.31 8.80 3.57
CA THR A 215 -15.10 9.88 4.55
C THR A 215 -15.63 11.21 4.04
N SER A 216 -15.85 12.14 4.97
CA SER A 216 -16.09 13.56 4.72
C SER A 216 -15.20 14.37 5.66
N GLY A 217 -14.38 15.26 5.12
CA GLY A 217 -13.32 15.94 5.87
C GLY A 217 -12.31 14.95 6.46
N GLY A 218 -12.08 13.81 5.80
CA GLY A 218 -11.22 12.72 6.27
C GLY A 218 -11.75 11.98 7.51
N GLN A 219 -13.02 12.18 7.88
CA GLN A 219 -13.67 11.53 9.01
C GLN A 219 -14.88 10.71 8.57
N GLY A 220 -15.28 9.75 9.41
CA GLY A 220 -16.50 8.99 9.21
C GLY A 220 -17.00 8.38 10.51
N SER A 221 -18.23 7.86 10.47
CA SER A 221 -18.84 7.21 11.61
C SER A 221 -19.77 6.09 11.18
N VAL A 222 -19.84 5.04 12.01
CA VAL A 222 -20.75 3.91 11.82
C VAL A 222 -21.48 3.62 13.12
N VAL A 223 -22.72 3.16 13.02
CA VAL A 223 -23.41 2.59 14.19
C VAL A 223 -23.19 1.08 14.22
N PHE A 224 -22.65 0.60 15.34
CA PHE A 224 -22.61 -0.80 15.72
C PHE A 224 -23.82 -1.13 16.59
N ARG A 225 -24.42 -2.30 16.36
CA ARG A 225 -25.55 -2.84 17.14
C ARG A 225 -25.17 -4.19 17.73
N ALA A 226 -25.37 -4.36 19.03
CA ALA A 226 -25.16 -5.61 19.76
C ALA A 226 -26.28 -6.64 19.50
N GLU A 227 -26.79 -6.71 18.27
CA GLU A 227 -27.89 -7.58 17.88
C GLU A 227 -27.47 -9.04 18.05
N GLY A 228 -28.21 -9.77 18.89
CA GLY A 228 -27.94 -11.17 19.20
C GLY A 228 -26.78 -11.41 20.17
N LEU A 229 -26.19 -10.34 20.75
CA LEU A 229 -25.15 -10.44 21.76
C LEU A 229 -25.73 -10.40 23.18
N GLN A 230 -25.03 -11.03 24.11
CA GLN A 230 -25.41 -11.16 25.52
C GLN A 230 -24.38 -10.49 26.43
N SER A 231 -24.80 -10.17 27.66
CA SER A 231 -23.88 -9.65 28.69
C SER A 231 -22.70 -10.60 28.88
N GLY A 232 -21.48 -10.06 28.82
CA GLY A 232 -20.21 -10.81 28.80
C GLY A 232 -19.59 -10.99 27.41
N ASP A 233 -20.31 -10.72 26.31
CA ASP A 233 -19.74 -10.80 24.96
C ASP A 233 -18.77 -9.65 24.70
N VAL A 234 -17.69 -9.96 23.97
CA VAL A 234 -16.70 -8.98 23.51
C VAL A 234 -16.57 -9.09 22.00
N VAL A 235 -16.82 -7.98 21.31
CA VAL A 235 -16.75 -7.87 19.85
C VAL A 235 -15.64 -6.93 19.45
N LYS A 236 -14.97 -7.27 18.35
CA LYS A 236 -13.97 -6.43 17.70
C LYS A 236 -14.54 -5.85 16.41
N ILE A 237 -14.40 -4.55 16.23
CA ILE A 237 -14.63 -3.86 14.97
C ILE A 237 -13.26 -3.49 14.39
N LYS A 238 -13.04 -3.80 13.12
CA LYS A 238 -11.81 -3.47 12.39
C LYS A 238 -12.11 -2.41 11.33
N CYS A 239 -11.18 -1.51 11.10
CA CYS A 239 -11.24 -0.58 9.97
C CYS A 239 -10.00 -0.69 9.08
N GLY A 240 -10.07 -0.14 7.87
CA GLY A 240 -8.97 -0.04 6.94
C GLY A 240 -9.45 0.24 5.52
N PHE A 241 -8.65 -0.13 4.54
CA PHE A 241 -8.94 0.04 3.12
C PHE A 241 -9.32 -1.28 2.47
N LYS A 242 -9.92 -1.22 1.27
CA LYS A 242 -10.40 -2.40 0.51
C LYS A 242 -9.37 -3.53 0.45
N HIS A 243 -8.12 -3.17 0.20
CA HIS A 243 -7.02 -4.13 0.05
C HIS A 243 -6.04 -4.20 1.21
N PHE A 244 -6.23 -3.34 2.22
CA PHE A 244 -5.36 -3.22 3.38
C PHE A 244 -6.23 -2.97 4.62
N SER A 245 -6.79 -4.07 5.16
CA SER A 245 -7.67 -4.03 6.32
C SER A 245 -6.91 -4.10 7.65
N GLY A 246 -7.53 -3.65 8.73
CA GLY A 246 -7.01 -3.82 10.08
C GLY A 246 -5.92 -2.80 10.43
N THR A 247 -6.11 -1.55 10.00
CA THR A 247 -5.25 -0.43 10.41
C THR A 247 -5.46 -0.05 11.88
N ASP A 248 -6.64 -0.36 12.41
CA ASP A 248 -6.99 -0.19 13.81
C ASP A 248 -8.15 -1.10 14.23
N ASP A 249 -8.28 -1.32 15.54
CA ASP A 249 -9.32 -2.14 16.17
C ASP A 249 -10.09 -1.32 17.23
N PHE A 250 -11.40 -1.49 17.28
CA PHE A 250 -12.28 -0.96 18.34
C PHE A 250 -12.98 -2.10 19.06
N MET A 251 -12.92 -2.10 20.39
CA MET A 251 -13.49 -3.17 21.22
C MET A 251 -14.84 -2.77 21.80
N VAL A 252 -15.87 -3.60 21.62
CA VAL A 252 -17.19 -3.41 22.23
C VAL A 252 -17.43 -4.52 23.24
N THR A 253 -17.64 -4.15 24.49
CA THR A 253 -18.07 -5.08 25.56
C THR A 253 -19.56 -4.91 25.79
N VAL A 254 -20.29 -6.02 25.87
CA VAL A 254 -21.71 -6.03 26.20
C VAL A 254 -21.87 -6.31 27.69
N GLU A 255 -22.49 -5.39 28.44
CA GLU A 255 -22.72 -5.50 29.89
C GLU A 255 -24.18 -5.27 30.27
#